data_AF-A0AAD7Q1U9-F1
#
_entry.id   AF-A0AAD7Q1U9-F1
#
_cell.length_a   1.000
_cell.length_b   1.000
_cell.length_c   1.000
_cell.angle_alpha   90.00
_cell.angle_beta   90.00
_cell.angle_gamma   90.00
#
_symmetry.space_group_name_H-M   'P 1'
#
loop_
_entity.id
_entity.type
_entity.pdbx_description
1 polymer ?
#
loop_
_entity_poly.entity_id
_entity_poly.type
_entity_poly.pdbx_seq_one_letter_code
_entity_poly.pdbx_strand_id
1 'polypeptide(L)'
;MFKKFSSDEVSAQNQVKASVQRRIQQSIAVRDPNIMKKLQVDRGAIKFVLAGANIVCPGLTSPGGALDEEVEAETPVAIIALAIGFTKMSAKDIKKQSTKE
;
A
#
# COMPACT_ATOMS: atom_id res chain seq x y z
N MET A 1 -2.36 9.02 29.93
CA MET A 1 -1.44 10.07 29.44
C MET A 1 -2.10 11.44 29.33
N PHE A 2 -3.42 11.56 29.16
CA PHE A 2 -4.10 12.86 29.14
C PHE A 2 -5.38 12.79 29.98
N LYS A 3 -5.46 13.55 31.09
CA LYS A 3 -6.67 13.65 31.96
C LYS A 3 -7.41 14.99 31.81
N LYS A 4 -6.74 16.03 31.30
CA LYS A 4 -7.29 17.39 31.13
C LYS A 4 -6.69 18.09 29.89
N PHE A 5 -6.71 17.43 28.73
CA PHE A 5 -6.23 18.05 27.49
C PHE A 5 -7.26 19.07 26.98
N SER A 6 -6.85 20.33 26.81
CA SER A 6 -7.65 21.43 26.25
C SER A 6 -7.01 21.94 24.95
N SER A 7 -7.80 22.57 24.08
CA SER A 7 -7.32 23.17 22.83
C SER A 7 -6.23 24.22 23.05
N ASP A 8 -6.18 24.84 24.24
CA ASP A 8 -5.17 25.83 24.62
C ASP A 8 -3.76 25.21 24.76
N GLU A 9 -3.65 23.89 24.88
CA GLU A 9 -2.38 23.16 24.95
C GLU A 9 -1.79 22.84 23.56
N VAL A 10 -2.48 23.21 22.47
CA VAL A 10 -2.01 23.01 21.09
C VAL A 10 -1.14 24.20 20.66
N SER A 11 0.17 24.00 20.63
CA SER A 11 1.12 25.06 20.25
C SER A 11 1.10 25.41 18.76
N ALA A 12 0.89 24.43 17.88
CA ALA A 12 0.81 24.62 16.44
C ALA A 12 0.13 23.43 15.76
N GLN A 13 -0.55 23.70 14.65
CA GLN A 13 -1.07 22.68 13.74
C GLN A 13 -0.46 22.90 12.35
N ASN A 14 0.46 22.02 11.96
CA ASN A 14 1.12 22.10 10.66
C ASN A 14 0.61 20.99 9.74
N GLN A 15 0.36 21.33 8.47
CA GLN A 15 0.05 20.35 7.45
C GLN A 15 1.31 19.59 7.04
N VAL A 16 1.28 18.27 7.17
CA VAL A 16 2.36 17.42 6.68
C VAL A 16 2.33 17.36 5.15
N LYS A 17 3.52 17.50 4.54
CA LYS A 17 3.67 17.29 3.10
C LYS A 17 3.42 15.81 2.75
N ALA A 18 2.99 15.55 1.51
CA ALA A 18 2.66 14.20 1.04
C ALA A 18 3.79 13.17 1.27
N SER A 19 5.06 13.55 1.09
CA SER A 19 6.20 12.64 1.33
C SER A 19 6.34 12.23 2.80
N VAL A 20 6.02 13.13 3.73
CA VAL A 20 6.06 12.87 5.18
C VAL A 20 4.88 11.98 5.56
N GLN A 21 3.69 12.27 5.04
CA GLN A 21 2.50 11.42 5.22
C GLN A 21 2.76 9.98 4.73
N ARG A 22 3.39 9.82 3.55
CA ARG A 22 3.76 8.50 3.01
C ARG A 22 4.71 7.74 3.95
N ARG A 23 5.74 8.39 4.51
CA ARG A 23 6.65 7.77 5.48
C ARG A 23 5.95 7.37 6.78
N ILE A 24 5.03 8.18 7.27
CA ILE A 24 4.24 7.89 8.48
C ILE A 24 3.32 6.69 8.24
N GLN A 25 2.64 6.62 7.08
CA GLN A 25 1.81 5.48 6.72
C GLN A 25 2.64 4.19 6.61
N GLN A 26 3.83 4.26 6.00
CA GLN A 26 4.76 3.14 5.93
C GLN A 26 5.20 2.65 7.32
N SER A 27 5.51 3.56 8.25
CA SER A 27 5.95 3.16 9.58
C SER A 27 4.83 2.52 10.41
N ILE A 28 3.59 3.03 10.28
CA ILE A 28 2.41 2.46 10.92
C ILE A 28 2.14 1.05 10.38
N ALA A 29 2.21 0.89 9.06
CA ALA A 29 1.98 -0.38 8.39
C ALA A 29 2.94 -1.51 8.77
N VAL A 30 4.23 -1.20 8.97
CA VAL A 30 5.21 -2.18 9.45
C VAL A 30 4.84 -2.64 10.86
N ARG A 31 4.29 -1.75 11.69
CA ARG A 31 3.97 -2.02 13.08
C ARG A 31 2.61 -2.73 13.25
N ASP A 32 1.64 -2.37 12.44
CA ASP A 32 0.31 -3.01 12.39
C ASP A 32 -0.09 -3.28 10.93
N PRO A 33 0.19 -4.50 10.43
CA PRO A 33 -0.09 -4.89 9.05
C PRO A 33 -1.58 -4.96 8.70
N ASN A 34 -2.48 -4.89 9.67
CA ASN A 34 -3.92 -5.00 9.44
C ASN A 34 -4.57 -3.66 9.10
N ILE A 35 -3.85 -2.54 9.25
CA ILE A 35 -4.35 -1.20 8.96
C ILE A 35 -4.37 -0.91 7.44
N MET A 36 -3.57 -1.62 6.64
CA MET A 36 -3.48 -1.40 5.19
C MET A 36 -4.18 -2.48 4.37
N LYS A 37 -4.64 -2.08 3.18
CA LYS A 37 -5.14 -2.99 2.15
C LYS A 37 -4.00 -3.91 1.69
N LYS A 38 -4.31 -5.19 1.54
CA LYS A 38 -3.35 -6.25 1.25
C LYS A 38 -3.50 -6.71 -0.20
N LEU A 39 -2.40 -6.80 -0.92
CA LEU A 39 -2.34 -7.39 -2.26
C LEU A 39 -1.41 -8.60 -2.25
N GLN A 40 -1.81 -9.66 -2.95
CA GLN A 40 -1.02 -10.88 -3.06
C GLN A 40 -0.40 -10.98 -4.45
N VAL A 41 0.89 -11.32 -4.47
CA VAL A 41 1.64 -11.59 -5.71
C VAL A 41 1.84 -13.07 -5.92
N ASP A 42 1.97 -13.49 -7.17
CA ASP A 42 2.30 -14.86 -7.53
C ASP A 42 3.66 -15.31 -7.00
N ARG A 43 3.83 -16.63 -6.82
CA ARG A 43 5.09 -17.24 -6.41
C ARG A 43 6.25 -16.89 -7.35
N GLY A 44 6.01 -16.80 -8.66
CA GLY A 44 7.03 -16.43 -9.64
C GLY A 44 7.54 -15.00 -9.48
N ALA A 45 6.72 -14.11 -8.92
CA ALA A 45 7.02 -12.70 -8.75
C ALA A 45 7.84 -12.41 -7.47
N ILE A 46 7.76 -13.27 -6.45
CA ILE A 46 8.40 -13.09 -5.13
C ILE A 46 9.89 -12.72 -5.24
N LYS A 47 10.64 -13.43 -6.07
CA LYS A 47 12.09 -13.20 -6.26
C LYS A 47 12.40 -11.80 -6.80
N PHE A 48 11.52 -11.25 -7.64
CA PHE A 48 11.68 -9.94 -8.25
C PHE A 48 11.30 -8.83 -7.27
N VAL A 49 10.27 -9.06 -6.43
CA VAL A 49 9.89 -8.13 -5.36
C VAL A 49 11.02 -7.98 -4.34
N LEU A 50 11.65 -9.09 -3.93
CA LEU A 50 12.82 -9.06 -3.05
C LEU A 50 14.03 -8.36 -3.67
N ALA A 51 14.16 -8.43 -5.01
CA ALA A 51 15.18 -7.68 -5.75
C ALA A 51 14.85 -6.18 -5.90
N GLY A 52 13.74 -5.70 -5.33
CA GLY A 52 13.30 -4.31 -5.42
C GLY A 52 12.66 -3.93 -6.76
N ALA A 53 12.28 -4.91 -7.58
CA ALA A 53 11.60 -4.65 -8.84
C ALA A 53 10.16 -4.18 -8.61
N ASN A 54 9.66 -3.30 -9.49
CA ASN A 54 8.25 -2.93 -9.50
C ASN A 54 7.40 -4.15 -9.91
N ILE A 55 6.23 -4.29 -9.28
CA ILE A 55 5.30 -5.35 -9.59
C ILE A 55 4.42 -4.93 -10.77
N VAL A 56 4.35 -5.81 -11.77
CA VAL A 56 3.57 -5.62 -12.99
C VAL A 56 2.28 -6.42 -12.95
N CYS A 57 1.28 -6.00 -13.73
CA CYS A 57 -0.10 -6.53 -13.71
C CYS A 57 -0.20 -8.07 -13.75
N PRO A 58 0.55 -8.81 -14.60
CA PRO A 58 0.44 -10.27 -14.63
C PRO A 58 0.78 -10.96 -13.31
N GLY A 59 1.71 -10.40 -12.52
CA GLY A 59 2.09 -10.95 -11.21
C GLY A 59 1.02 -10.78 -10.14
N LEU A 60 -0.02 -9.98 -10.41
CA LEU A 60 -1.12 -9.63 -9.53
C LEU A 60 -2.45 -10.27 -9.95
N THR A 61 -2.61 -10.56 -11.24
CA THR A 61 -3.85 -11.12 -11.82
C THR A 61 -3.76 -12.61 -12.15
N SER A 62 -2.59 -13.23 -11.96
CA SER A 62 -2.39 -14.68 -12.05
C SER A 62 -3.26 -15.46 -11.03
N PRO A 63 -3.43 -16.79 -11.18
CA PRO A 63 -4.19 -17.61 -10.23
C PRO A 63 -3.70 -17.55 -8.78
N GLY A 64 -2.42 -17.25 -8.55
CA GLY A 64 -1.82 -17.08 -7.23
C GLY A 64 -1.84 -15.63 -6.71
N GLY A 65 -2.24 -14.67 -7.55
CA GLY A 65 -2.38 -13.26 -7.20
C GLY A 65 -3.78 -12.95 -6.66
N ALA A 66 -3.85 -11.98 -5.74
CA ALA A 66 -5.12 -11.52 -5.19
C ALA A 66 -5.13 -10.00 -5.13
N LEU A 67 -6.18 -9.42 -5.70
CA LEU A 67 -6.40 -7.98 -5.76
C LEU A 67 -7.65 -7.60 -4.97
N ASP A 68 -7.53 -6.53 -4.18
CA ASP A 68 -8.67 -5.83 -3.62
C ASP A 68 -9.11 -4.74 -4.61
N GLU A 69 -10.32 -4.85 -5.16
CA GLU A 69 -10.85 -3.95 -6.20
C GLU A 69 -11.20 -2.55 -5.68
N GLU A 70 -11.19 -2.35 -4.36
CA GLU A 70 -11.42 -1.05 -3.72
C GLU A 70 -10.15 -0.18 -3.70
N VAL A 71 -9.02 -0.70 -4.18
CA VAL A 71 -7.75 0.03 -4.17
C VAL A 71 -7.64 0.97 -5.37
N GLU A 72 -7.60 2.26 -5.08
CA GLU A 72 -7.37 3.33 -6.06
C GLU A 72 -5.88 3.53 -6.36
N ALA A 73 -5.58 4.30 -7.41
CA ALA A 73 -4.20 4.69 -7.71
C ALA A 73 -3.58 5.54 -6.58
N GLU A 74 -2.25 5.46 -6.44
CA GLU A 74 -1.45 6.10 -5.39
C GLU A 74 -1.77 5.67 -3.96
N THR A 75 -2.49 4.57 -3.78
CA THR A 75 -2.85 4.05 -2.46
C THR A 75 -1.69 3.21 -1.91
N PRO A 76 -1.30 3.39 -0.63
CA PRO A 76 -0.35 2.51 0.02
C PRO A 76 -0.96 1.12 0.21
N VAL A 77 -0.23 0.09 -0.22
CA VAL A 77 -0.66 -1.30 -0.13
C VAL A 77 0.44 -2.15 0.50
N ALA A 78 0.01 -3.09 1.33
CA ALA A 78 0.88 -4.12 1.87
C ALA A 78 0.90 -5.30 0.90
N ILE A 79 2.08 -5.71 0.48
CA ILE A 79 2.24 -6.89 -0.37
C ILE A 79 2.55 -8.04 0.55
N ILE A 80 1.61 -8.97 0.62
CA ILE A 80 1.60 -10.01 1.64
C ILE A 80 2.96 -10.73 1.62
N ALA A 81 3.61 -10.73 2.78
CA ALA A 81 4.90 -11.35 3.12
C ALA A 81 6.21 -10.65 2.70
N LEU A 82 6.24 -9.56 1.92
CA LEU A 82 7.53 -9.15 1.30
C LEU A 82 7.80 -7.64 1.16
N ALA A 83 6.80 -6.78 0.96
CA ALA A 83 7.05 -5.36 0.67
C ALA A 83 5.87 -4.43 0.98
N ILE A 84 6.16 -3.14 1.17
CA ILE A 84 5.16 -2.06 1.17
C ILE A 84 5.39 -1.22 -0.09
N GLY A 85 4.33 -0.96 -0.84
CA GLY A 85 4.39 -0.22 -2.10
C GLY A 85 3.23 0.74 -2.27
N PHE A 86 3.30 1.56 -3.31
CA PHE A 86 2.19 2.40 -3.76
C PHE A 86 1.72 1.91 -5.12
N THR A 87 0.40 1.82 -5.31
CA THR A 87 -0.17 1.47 -6.61
C THR A 87 0.04 2.61 -7.60
N LYS A 88 0.54 2.32 -8.81
CA LYS A 88 0.61 3.32 -9.90
C LYS A 88 -0.67 3.39 -10.73
N MET A 89 -1.55 2.40 -10.62
CA MET A 89 -2.81 2.27 -11.34
C MET A 89 -3.87 1.70 -10.39
N SER A 90 -5.16 1.95 -10.66
CA SER A 90 -6.25 1.40 -9.86
C SER A 90 -6.32 -0.13 -10.00
N ALA A 91 -6.83 -0.83 -8.99
CA ALA A 91 -7.01 -2.28 -9.04
C ALA A 91 -7.94 -2.72 -10.18
N LYS A 92 -8.97 -1.91 -10.47
CA LYS A 92 -9.90 -2.15 -11.59
C LYS A 92 -9.20 -2.08 -12.94
N ASP A 93 -8.30 -1.12 -13.11
CA ASP A 93 -7.56 -0.97 -14.36
C ASP A 93 -6.51 -2.07 -14.54
N ILE A 94 -5.84 -2.47 -13.45
CA ILE A 94 -4.91 -3.61 -13.45
C ILE A 94 -5.60 -4.90 -13.93
N LYS A 95 -6.80 -5.17 -13.42
CA LYS A 95 -7.60 -6.35 -13.81
C LYS A 95 -8.10 -6.29 -15.25
N LYS A 96 -8.52 -5.11 -15.74
CA LYS A 96 -8.95 -4.93 -17.14
C LYS A 96 -7.80 -5.10 -18.13
N GLN A 97 -6.61 -4.66 -17.76
CA GLN A 97 -5.44 -4.73 -18.64
C GLN A 97 -4.93 -6.17 -18.80
N SER A 98 -5.14 -7.05 -17.82
CA SER A 98 -4.77 -8.47 -17.90
C SER A 98 -5.69 -9.32 -18.79
N THR A 99 -6.88 -8.85 -19.14
CA THR A 99 -7.80 -9.56 -20.06
C THR A 99 -7.56 -9.25 -21.55
N LYS A 100 -6.52 -8.48 -21.88
CA LYS A 100 -6.06 -8.29 -23.27
C LYS A 100 -4.94 -9.29 -23.58
N GLU A 101 -5.30 -10.56 -23.71
CA GLU A 101 -4.61 -11.58 -24.52
C GLU A 101 -5.66 -12.50 -25.14
#